data_AF-A0A353GLL7-F1
#
_entry.id   AF-A0A353GLL7-F1
#
_cell.length_a   1.000
_cell.length_b   1.000
_cell.length_c   1.000
_cell.angle_alpha   90.00
_cell.angle_beta   90.00
_cell.angle_gamma   90.00
#
_symmetry.space_group_name_H-M   'P 1'
#
loop_
_entity.id
_entity.type
_entity.pdbx_description
1 polymer ?
#
loop_
_entity_poly.entity_id
_entity_poly.type
_entity_poly.pdbx_seq_one_letter_code
_entity_poly.pdbx_strand_id
1 'polypeptide(L)' 'MSKPEEMWQCQFTNCGYIYDAARGDKKGKIPPGTRFEDIPEDWKCPCCGSSKKMFRPLAGPGSVAEEQSQGAR' A
#
# COMPACT_ATOMS: atom_id res chain seq x y z
N MET A 1 5.09 -3.72 -16.95
CA MET A 1 5.79 -3.09 -15.82
C MET A 1 4.74 -2.30 -15.07
N SER A 2 4.45 -2.63 -13.80
CA SER A 2 3.52 -1.85 -12.98
C SER A 2 4.11 -0.47 -12.77
N LYS A 3 3.31 0.59 -12.90
CA LYS A 3 3.81 1.92 -12.62
C LYS A 3 3.95 2.09 -11.10
N PRO A 4 4.91 2.88 -10.60
CA PRO A 4 5.10 3.06 -9.17
C PRO A 4 3.91 3.76 -8.48
N GLU A 5 3.07 4.46 -9.24
CA GLU A 5 1.76 5.01 -8.82
C GLU A 5 0.73 3.91 -8.46
N GLU A 6 0.93 2.68 -8.91
CA GLU A 6 0.05 1.53 -8.62
C GLU A 6 0.55 0.68 -7.44
N MET A 7 1.66 1.09 -6.81
CA MET A 7 2.26 0.42 -5.65
C MET A 7 1.94 1.18 -4.37
N TRP A 8 1.56 0.44 -3.33
CA TRP A 8 1.13 1.00 -2.06
C TRP A 8 1.90 0.37 -0.91
N GLN A 9 2.45 1.18 -0.01
CA GLN A 9 3.21 0.72 1.15
C GLN A 9 2.42 0.92 2.44
N CYS A 10 2.45 -0.10 3.30
CA CYS A 10 1.88 -0.04 4.63
C CYS A 10 2.75 0.84 5.55
N GLN A 11 2.16 1.93 6.05
CA GLN A 11 2.80 2.88 6.97
C GLN A 11 2.85 2.40 8.42
N PHE A 12 2.49 1.14 8.69
CA PHE A 12 2.57 0.61 10.03
C PHE A 12 4.04 0.43 10.43
N THR A 13 4.43 1.01 11.58
CA THR A 13 5.83 1.16 12.04
C THR A 13 6.66 -0.13 11.98
N ASN A 14 6.04 -1.29 12.18
CA ASN A 14 6.71 -2.59 12.16
C ASN A 14 6.30 -3.49 10.97
N CYS A 15 5.82 -2.90 9.85
CA CYS A 15 5.34 -3.67 8.70
C CYS A 15 6.10 -3.37 7.40
N GLY A 16 5.92 -2.17 6.84
CA GLY A 16 6.53 -1.79 5.56
C GLY A 16 6.10 -2.63 4.35
N TYR A 17 5.03 -3.43 4.43
CA TYR A 17 4.55 -4.28 3.33
C TYR A 17 4.15 -3.44 2.11
N ILE A 18 4.59 -3.86 0.92
CA ILE A 18 4.29 -3.20 -0.35
C ILE A 18 3.29 -4.06 -1.13
N TYR A 19 2.12 -3.49 -1.38
CA TYR A 19 1.11 -4.00 -2.29
C TYR A 19 1.45 -3.58 -3.72
N ASP A 20 1.43 -4.53 -4.65
CA ASP A 20 1.63 -4.31 -6.09
C ASP A 20 0.35 -4.68 -6.83
N ALA A 21 -0.27 -3.73 -7.52
CA ALA A 21 -1.53 -3.96 -8.23
C ALA A 21 -1.42 -5.05 -9.31
N ALA A 22 -0.30 -5.12 -10.04
CA ALA A 22 -0.15 -6.11 -11.11
C ALA A 22 0.00 -7.54 -10.57
N ARG A 23 0.61 -7.70 -9.39
CA ARG A 23 0.71 -8.99 -8.70
C ARG A 23 -0.53 -9.31 -7.87
N GLY A 24 -1.26 -8.29 -7.44
CA GLY A 24 -2.33 -8.42 -6.47
C GLY A 24 -1.81 -8.89 -5.11
N ASP A 25 -2.70 -9.50 -4.32
CA ASP A 25 -2.35 -10.08 -3.03
C ASP A 25 -3.05 -11.43 -2.83
N LYS A 26 -2.33 -12.52 -3.08
CA LYS A 26 -2.87 -13.88 -2.90
C LYS A 26 -3.32 -14.16 -1.47
N LYS A 27 -2.66 -13.56 -0.47
CA LYS A 27 -2.93 -13.84 0.95
C LYS A 27 -4.21 -13.15 1.42
N GLY A 28 -4.49 -11.95 0.93
CA GLY A 28 -5.75 -11.22 1.10
C GLY A 28 -6.80 -11.50 0.02
N LYS A 29 -6.59 -12.53 -0.81
CA LYS A 29 -7.52 -12.96 -1.88
C LYS A 29 -7.81 -11.87 -2.93
N ILE A 30 -6.83 -11.01 -3.21
CA ILE A 30 -6.90 -9.97 -4.22
C ILE A 30 -6.23 -10.47 -5.51
N PRO A 31 -6.94 -10.53 -6.64
CA PRO A 31 -6.35 -11.01 -7.88
C PRO A 31 -5.30 -10.04 -8.44
N PRO A 32 -4.37 -10.54 -9.29
CA PRO A 32 -3.45 -9.70 -10.03
C PRO A 32 -4.21 -8.77 -10.99
N GLY A 33 -3.76 -7.53 -11.09
CA GLY A 33 -4.40 -6.46 -11.88
C GLY A 33 -5.45 -5.66 -11.11
N THR A 34 -5.70 -5.96 -9.84
CA THR A 34 -6.59 -5.16 -8.98
C THR A 34 -5.85 -3.91 -8.51
N ARG A 35 -6.47 -2.74 -8.71
CA ARG A 35 -5.93 -1.48 -8.17
C ARG A 35 -6.17 -1.44 -6.67
N PHE A 36 -5.27 -0.80 -5.92
CA PHE A 36 -5.44 -0.66 -4.48
C PHE A 36 -6.78 0.02 -4.12
N GLU A 37 -7.22 0.99 -4.90
CA GLU A 37 -8.51 1.67 -4.74
C GLU A 37 -9.72 0.73 -4.84
N ASP A 38 -9.63 -0.31 -5.66
CA ASP A 38 -10.67 -1.31 -5.90
C ASP A 38 -10.74 -2.38 -4.80
N ILE A 39 -9.69 -2.49 -3.97
CA ILE A 39 -9.65 -3.44 -2.85
C ILE A 39 -10.76 -3.10 -1.83
N PRO A 40 -11.51 -4.09 -1.32
CA PRO A 40 -12.51 -3.88 -0.28
C PRO A 40 -11.91 -3.24 0.98
N GLU A 41 -12.70 -2.42 1.68
CA GLU A 41 -12.26 -1.78 2.94
C GLU A 41 -11.99 -2.75 4.09
N ASP A 42 -12.58 -3.96 4.03
CA ASP A 42 -12.34 -5.06 4.97
C ASP A 42 -10.96 -5.71 4.75
N TRP A 43 -10.32 -5.45 3.60
CA TRP A 43 -8.97 -5.95 3.37
C TRP A 43 -8.00 -5.36 4.37
N LYS A 44 -7.21 -6.26 4.95
CA LYS A 44 -6.19 -5.97 5.93
C LYS A 44 -4.85 -6.39 5.38
N CYS A 45 -3.82 -5.65 5.77
CA CYS A 45 -2.45 -5.94 5.43
C CYS A 45 -2.14 -7.42 5.76
N PRO A 46 -1.71 -8.23 4.78
CA PRO A 46 -1.41 -9.64 5.01
C PRO A 46 -0.18 -9.88 5.90
N CYS A 47 0.57 -8.82 6.17
CA CYS A 47 1.76 -8.85 7.02
C CYS A 47 1.45 -8.45 8.48
N CYS A 48 0.76 -7.32 8.72
CA CYS A 48 0.49 -6.81 10.06
C CYS A 48 -0.99 -6.76 10.49
N GLY A 49 -1.93 -7.02 9.59
CA GLY A 49 -3.37 -6.95 9.87
C GLY A 49 -3.96 -5.53 9.96
N SER A 50 -3.17 -4.48 9.70
CA SER A 50 -3.68 -3.10 9.64
C SER A 50 -4.64 -2.90 8.47
N SER A 51 -5.60 -1.99 8.62
CA SER A 51 -6.56 -1.67 7.57
C SER A 51 -5.91 -1.03 6.33
N LYS A 52 -6.57 -1.16 5.18
CA LYS A 52 -6.24 -0.48 3.91
C LYS A 52 -5.87 1.01 4.07
N LYS A 53 -6.48 1.71 5.02
CA LYS A 53 -6.28 3.15 5.30
C LYS A 53 -4.85 3.52 5.70
N MET A 54 -4.09 2.57 6.25
CA MET A 54 -2.69 2.75 6.66
C MET A 54 -1.72 2.66 5.49
N PHE A 55 -2.20 2.37 4.29
CA PHE A 55 -1.35 2.33 3.12
C PHE A 55 -1.24 3.71 2.45
N ARG A 56 -0.09 3.97 1.85
CA ARG A 56 0.20 5.16 1.05
C ARG A 56 0.80 4.76 -0.29
N PRO A 57 0.54 5.53 -1.36
CA PRO A 57 1.19 5.29 -2.64
C PRO A 57 2.70 5.47 -2.53
N LEU A 58 3.45 4.73 -3.33
CA LEU A 58 4.92 4.84 -3.39
C LEU A 58 5.41 5.96 -4.31
N ALA A 59 4.62 6.38 -5.30
CA ALA A 59 4.95 7.51 -6.17
C ALA A 59 3.73 8.38 -6.50
N GLY A 60 3.95 9.70 -6.55
CA GLY A 60 2.93 10.73 -6.80
C GLY A 60 2.72 11.69 -5.61
N PRO A 61 1.94 12.76 -5.80
CA PRO A 61 1.61 13.72 -4.73
C PRO A 61 0.88 13.01 -3.58
N GLY A 62 1.39 13.12 -2.35
CA GLY A 62 0.90 12.37 -1.19
C GLY A 62 1.57 11.01 -0.93
N SER A 63 2.64 10.69 -1.65
CA SER A 63 3.49 9.53 -1.34
C SER A 63 4.38 9.80 -0.13
N VAL A 64 4.82 8.73 0.53
CA VAL A 64 5.71 8.80 1.71
C VAL A 64 7.01 9.55 1.44
N ALA A 65 7.45 9.57 0.18
CA ALA A 65 8.61 10.33 -0.29
C ALA A 65 8.42 11.86 -0.19
N GLU A 66 7.18 12.36 -0.23
CA GLU A 66 6.84 13.78 -0.06
C GLU A 66 6.67 14.13 1.43
N GLU A 67 6.05 13.23 2.21
CA GLU A 67 5.71 13.44 3.63
C GLU A 67 6.89 13.27 4.62
N GLN A 68 7.97 12.56 4.24
CA GLN A 68 9.19 12.39 5.07
C GLN A 68 9.97 13.70 5.35
N SER A 69 9.48 14.85 4.86
CA SER A 69 10.00 16.19 5.19
C SER A 69 9.47 16.75 6.52
N GLN A 70 8.49 16.11 7.16
CA GLN A 70 7.83 16.64 8.37
C GLN A 70 7.70 15.56 9.46
N GLY A 71 8.81 15.21 10.13
CA GLY A 71 8.71 14.24 11.22
C GLY A 71 10.00 13.83 11.92
N ALA A 72 11.06 14.62 11.87
CA ALA A 72 12.18 14.50 12.80
C ALA A 72 11.99 15.56 13.90
N ARG A 73 11.57 15.14 15.09
CA ARG A 73 11.83 15.87 16.34
C ARG A 73 12.67 14.99 17.23
#